data_AF-A0A3M2C0J6-F1
#
_entry.id   AF-A0A3M2C0J6-F1
#
_cell.length_a   1.000
_cell.length_b   1.000
_cell.length_c   1.000
_cell.angle_alpha   90.00
_cell.angle_beta   90.00
_cell.angle_gamma   90.00
#
_symmetry.space_group_name_H-M   'P 1'
#
loop_
_entity.id
_entity.type
_entity.pdbx_description
1 polymer ?
#
loop_
_entity_poly.entity_id
_entity_poly.type
_entity_poly.pdbx_seq_one_letter_code
_entity_poly.pdbx_strand_id
1 'polypeptide(L)'
;MLRDLKYLIAYIAPLSTLIAILWQGAWSYSTVVVAFVLIPIGEQLLGGSPKNLTPEEEKKKARTFFFDLLLYLNLPILYGLVFLFLKTVTTASLQTWEVVGLTLSTSIIVGTIGINVAHELGHRRKKFEQWLSKLMLTTALYTHFFIEHNRGHHVWVATDKDPASAPAGESLYHFWWRSITG
;
A
#
# COMPACT_ATOMS: atom_id res chain seq x y z
N MET A 1 15.27 -9.72 -16.06
CA MET A 1 14.77 -8.42 -16.56
C MET A 1 13.42 -8.55 -17.24
N LEU A 2 13.29 -9.11 -18.46
CA LEU A 2 11.97 -9.24 -19.12
C LEU A 2 10.92 -10.01 -18.28
N ARG A 3 11.34 -11.11 -17.62
CA ARG A 3 10.48 -11.88 -16.71
C ARG A 3 10.08 -11.13 -15.42
N ASP A 4 10.81 -10.07 -15.07
CA ASP A 4 10.56 -9.26 -13.88
C ASP A 4 9.71 -8.02 -14.20
N LEU A 5 9.35 -7.77 -15.47
CA LEU A 5 8.42 -6.70 -15.82
C LEU A 5 7.02 -6.91 -15.26
N LYS A 6 6.66 -8.16 -14.92
CA LYS A 6 5.39 -8.48 -14.25
C LYS A 6 5.20 -7.75 -12.91
N TYR A 7 6.28 -7.31 -12.24
CA TYR A 7 6.17 -6.53 -11.01
C TYR A 7 5.65 -5.10 -11.25
N LEU A 8 5.61 -4.63 -12.49
CA LEU A 8 4.95 -3.37 -12.85
C LEU A 8 3.43 -3.42 -12.68
N ILE A 9 2.83 -4.62 -12.59
CA ILE A 9 1.40 -4.81 -12.29
C ILE A 9 1.02 -4.13 -10.96
N ALA A 10 1.96 -4.00 -10.02
CA ALA A 10 1.75 -3.26 -8.77
C ALA A 10 1.33 -1.79 -9.01
N TYR A 11 1.63 -1.21 -10.18
CA TYR A 11 1.24 0.16 -10.53
C TYR A 11 -0.14 0.29 -11.18
N ILE A 12 -0.89 -0.79 -11.37
CA ILE A 12 -2.27 -0.71 -11.89
C ILE A 12 -3.15 0.10 -10.93
N ALA A 13 -3.05 -0.11 -9.62
CA ALA A 13 -3.84 0.63 -8.64
C ALA A 13 -3.54 2.14 -8.62
N PRO A 14 -2.26 2.60 -8.54
CA PRO A 14 -1.98 4.05 -8.61
C PRO A 14 -2.31 4.64 -9.99
N LEU A 15 -2.15 3.89 -11.09
CA LEU A 15 -2.60 4.34 -12.41
C LEU A 15 -4.12 4.51 -12.47
N SER A 16 -4.88 3.55 -11.92
CA SER A 16 -6.34 3.67 -11.79
C SER A 16 -6.73 4.88 -10.96
N THR A 17 -5.97 5.20 -9.90
CA THR A 17 -6.24 6.36 -9.05
C THR A 17 -5.96 7.66 -9.79
N LEU A 18 -4.92 7.69 -10.62
CA LEU A 18 -4.69 8.82 -11.51
C LEU A 18 -5.87 9.01 -12.47
N ILE A 19 -6.38 7.92 -13.07
CA ILE A 19 -7.57 7.97 -13.94
C ILE A 19 -8.79 8.49 -13.16
N ALA A 20 -9.01 8.00 -11.93
CA ALA A 20 -10.09 8.48 -11.07
C ALA A 20 -10.05 10.00 -10.90
N ILE A 21 -8.88 10.53 -10.51
CA ILE A 21 -8.69 11.96 -10.24
C ILE A 21 -8.83 12.81 -11.50
N LEU A 22 -8.34 12.32 -12.65
CA LEU A 22 -8.35 13.07 -13.90
C LEU A 22 -9.72 13.07 -14.59
N TRP A 23 -10.43 11.94 -14.57
CA TRP A 23 -11.67 11.78 -15.35
C TRP A 23 -12.94 12.00 -14.53
N GLN A 24 -12.87 11.85 -13.20
CA GLN A 24 -13.98 12.14 -12.29
C GLN A 24 -15.25 11.40 -12.70
N GLY A 25 -16.43 11.85 -12.27
CA GLY A 25 -17.69 11.19 -12.53
C GLY A 25 -17.65 9.74 -12.04
N ALA A 26 -18.16 8.82 -12.86
CA ALA A 26 -18.15 7.39 -12.55
C ALA A 26 -16.73 6.83 -12.32
N TRP A 27 -15.70 7.43 -12.92
CA TRP A 27 -14.31 7.01 -12.77
C TRP A 27 -13.75 7.29 -11.37
N SER A 28 -14.42 8.14 -10.57
CA SER A 28 -14.05 8.40 -9.19
C SER A 28 -13.90 7.12 -8.36
N TYR A 29 -14.63 6.05 -8.70
CA TYR A 29 -14.59 4.74 -8.04
C TYR A 29 -13.70 3.71 -8.74
N SER A 30 -12.97 4.09 -9.79
CA SER A 30 -12.21 3.13 -10.61
C SER A 30 -11.18 2.34 -9.79
N THR A 31 -10.47 2.96 -8.86
CA THR A 31 -9.53 2.25 -7.98
C THR A 31 -10.24 1.27 -7.06
N VAL A 32 -11.42 1.62 -6.56
CA VAL A 32 -12.25 0.71 -5.74
C VAL A 32 -12.62 -0.53 -6.55
N VAL A 33 -13.10 -0.34 -7.78
CA VAL A 33 -13.44 -1.43 -8.69
C VAL A 33 -12.19 -2.26 -9.04
N VAL A 34 -11.07 -1.62 -9.34
CA VAL A 34 -9.80 -2.32 -9.62
C VAL A 34 -9.38 -3.17 -8.41
N ALA A 35 -9.36 -2.58 -7.21
CA ALA A 35 -8.84 -3.22 -6.00
C ALA A 35 -9.72 -4.35 -5.49
N PHE A 36 -11.05 -4.18 -5.51
CA PHE A 36 -11.98 -5.12 -4.88
C PHE A 36 -12.78 -5.99 -5.86
N VAL A 37 -12.71 -5.71 -7.16
CA VAL A 37 -13.40 -6.51 -8.18
C VAL A 37 -12.41 -7.09 -9.17
N LEU A 38 -11.66 -6.25 -9.90
CA LEU A 38 -10.84 -6.73 -11.01
C LEU A 38 -9.62 -7.54 -10.55
N ILE A 39 -8.92 -7.09 -9.50
CA ILE A 39 -7.77 -7.83 -8.95
C ILE A 39 -8.20 -9.19 -8.38
N PRO A 40 -9.22 -9.28 -7.48
CA PRO A 40 -9.66 -10.57 -6.96
C PRO A 40 -10.14 -11.55 -8.04
N ILE A 41 -10.90 -11.07 -9.03
CA ILE A 41 -11.33 -11.91 -10.16
C ILE A 41 -10.11 -12.36 -10.98
N GLY A 42 -9.19 -11.45 -11.28
CA GLY A 42 -7.97 -11.77 -12.02
C GLY A 42 -7.11 -12.82 -11.30
N GLU A 43 -6.99 -12.72 -9.98
CA GLU A 43 -6.27 -13.69 -9.16
C GLU A 43 -6.92 -15.08 -9.21
N GLN A 44 -8.25 -15.17 -9.08
CA GLN A 44 -8.98 -16.44 -9.19
C GLN A 44 -8.85 -17.09 -10.58
N LEU A 45 -8.81 -16.29 -11.64
CA LEU A 45 -8.73 -16.79 -13.02
C LEU A 45 -7.30 -17.20 -13.42
N LEU A 46 -6.29 -16.44 -13.00
CA LEU A 46 -4.89 -16.68 -13.41
C LEU A 46 -4.21 -17.77 -12.60
N GLY A 47 -4.66 -18.02 -11.36
CA GLY A 47 -4.06 -19.01 -10.46
C GLY A 47 -2.66 -18.62 -9.96
N GLY A 48 -2.25 -19.23 -8.85
CA GLY A 48 -0.92 -19.05 -8.27
C GLY A 48 0.06 -20.14 -8.73
N SER A 49 1.36 -19.81 -8.78
CA SER A 49 2.40 -20.84 -8.90
C SER A 49 2.92 -21.21 -7.51
N PRO A 50 2.92 -22.49 -7.11
CA PRO A 50 3.52 -22.93 -5.85
C PRO A 50 5.06 -22.95 -5.90
N LYS A 51 5.66 -22.59 -7.05
CA LYS A 51 7.10 -22.66 -7.25
C LYS A 51 7.81 -21.51 -6.54
N ASN A 52 8.60 -21.86 -5.54
CA ASN A 52 9.51 -20.94 -4.86
C ASN A 52 10.84 -20.79 -5.62
N LEU A 53 11.51 -19.66 -5.38
CA LEU A 53 12.85 -19.40 -5.90
C LEU A 53 13.88 -20.29 -5.19
N THR A 54 14.96 -20.66 -5.89
CA THR A 54 16.10 -21.28 -5.20
C THR A 54 16.83 -20.24 -4.33
N PRO A 55 17.60 -20.68 -3.31
CA PRO A 55 18.39 -19.77 -2.49
C PRO A 55 19.36 -18.88 -3.30
N GLU A 56 19.90 -19.37 -4.43
CA GLU A 56 20.74 -18.54 -5.30
C GLU A 56 19.93 -17.49 -6.07
N GLU A 57 18.76 -17.88 -6.60
CA GLU A 57 17.85 -16.97 -7.29
C GLU A 57 17.36 -15.86 -6.37
N GLU A 58 17.02 -16.19 -5.13
CA GLU A 58 16.61 -15.23 -4.10
C GLU A 58 17.72 -14.21 -3.81
N LYS A 59 18.94 -14.68 -3.54
CA LYS A 59 20.10 -13.80 -3.31
C LYS A 59 20.36 -12.88 -4.50
N LYS A 60 20.20 -13.37 -5.72
CA LYS A 60 20.37 -12.58 -6.94
C LYS A 60 19.28 -11.50 -7.05
N LYS A 61 18.01 -11.86 -6.82
CA LYS A 61 16.90 -10.91 -6.87
C LYS A 61 16.99 -9.86 -5.76
N ALA A 62 17.32 -10.25 -4.54
CA ALA A 62 17.46 -9.34 -3.40
C ALA A 62 18.51 -8.24 -3.60
N ARG A 63 19.50 -8.47 -4.48
CA ARG A 63 20.56 -7.50 -4.81
C ARG A 63 20.25 -6.66 -6.06
N THR A 64 19.10 -6.85 -6.69
CA THR A 64 18.80 -6.19 -7.96
C THR A 64 18.22 -4.80 -7.72
N PHE A 65 18.95 -3.76 -8.13
CA PHE A 65 18.53 -2.35 -8.03
C PHE A 65 17.15 -2.07 -8.67
N PHE A 66 16.74 -2.87 -9.65
CA PHE A 66 15.42 -2.77 -10.26
C PHE A 66 14.29 -2.78 -9.21
N PHE A 67 14.33 -3.67 -8.22
CA PHE A 67 13.28 -3.75 -7.20
C PHE A 67 13.33 -2.57 -6.23
N ASP A 68 14.54 -2.13 -5.85
CA ASP A 68 14.72 -0.92 -5.05
C ASP A 68 14.16 0.32 -5.78
N LEU A 69 14.41 0.42 -7.09
CA LEU A 69 13.85 1.49 -7.92
C LEU A 69 12.31 1.47 -7.90
N LEU A 70 11.69 0.29 -8.00
CA LEU A 70 10.23 0.20 -7.89
C LEU A 70 9.75 0.69 -6.51
N LEU A 71 10.42 0.33 -5.42
CA LEU A 71 10.07 0.83 -4.09
C LEU A 71 10.23 2.36 -3.99
N TYR A 72 11.30 2.92 -4.55
CA TYR A 72 11.55 4.37 -4.46
C TYR A 72 10.58 5.20 -5.30
N LEU A 73 10.16 4.71 -6.47
CA LEU A 73 9.18 5.39 -7.32
C LEU A 73 7.82 5.57 -6.65
N ASN A 74 7.49 4.74 -5.66
CA ASN A 74 6.24 4.87 -4.93
C ASN A 74 6.12 6.18 -4.14
N LEU A 75 7.22 6.76 -3.65
CA LEU A 75 7.18 8.04 -2.93
C LEU A 75 6.66 9.20 -3.81
N PRO A 76 7.29 9.54 -4.96
CA PRO A 76 6.78 10.62 -5.81
C PRO A 76 5.39 10.31 -6.38
N ILE A 77 5.08 9.04 -6.67
CA ILE A 77 3.73 8.65 -7.13
C ILE A 77 2.70 8.94 -6.04
N LEU A 78 2.94 8.51 -4.81
CA LEU A 78 2.04 8.70 -3.67
C LEU A 78 1.80 10.19 -3.40
N TYR A 79 2.86 10.99 -3.27
CA TYR A 79 2.74 12.43 -3.05
C TYR A 79 2.06 13.14 -4.21
N GLY A 80 2.37 12.76 -5.45
CA GLY A 80 1.72 13.30 -6.64
C GLY A 80 0.22 13.01 -6.66
N LEU A 81 -0.19 11.78 -6.35
CA LEU A 81 -1.61 11.41 -6.29
C LEU A 81 -2.35 12.11 -5.16
N VAL A 82 -1.76 12.20 -3.96
CA VAL A 82 -2.38 12.92 -2.84
C VAL A 82 -2.50 14.41 -3.16
N PHE A 83 -1.46 15.02 -3.74
CA PHE A 83 -1.51 16.42 -4.15
C PHE A 83 -2.59 16.67 -5.22
N LEU A 84 -2.64 15.83 -6.26
CA LEU A 84 -3.65 15.96 -7.32
C LEU A 84 -5.06 15.74 -6.78
N PHE A 85 -5.26 14.76 -5.88
CA PHE A 85 -6.52 14.55 -5.19
C PHE A 85 -6.95 15.81 -4.43
N LEU A 86 -6.10 16.35 -3.55
CA LEU A 86 -6.39 17.55 -2.77
C LEU A 86 -6.69 18.76 -3.66
N LYS A 87 -5.91 18.94 -4.73
CA LYS A 87 -6.17 20.00 -5.73
C LYS A 87 -7.53 19.79 -6.39
N THR A 88 -7.85 18.58 -6.85
CA THR A 88 -9.11 18.30 -7.54
C THR A 88 -10.31 18.52 -6.62
N VAL A 89 -10.30 17.99 -5.40
CA VAL A 89 -11.45 18.14 -4.47
C VAL A 89 -11.67 19.57 -3.98
N THR A 90 -10.65 20.44 -4.07
CA THR A 90 -10.76 21.85 -3.67
C THR A 90 -11.05 22.80 -4.83
N THR A 91 -10.85 22.38 -6.09
CA THR A 91 -10.98 23.28 -7.25
C THR A 91 -12.02 22.84 -8.28
N ALA A 92 -12.37 21.56 -8.34
CA ALA A 92 -13.39 21.06 -9.26
C ALA A 92 -14.80 21.15 -8.63
N SER A 93 -15.81 21.37 -9.47
CA SER A 93 -17.22 21.30 -9.07
C SER A 93 -17.66 19.83 -9.07
N LEU A 94 -17.51 19.17 -7.92
CA LEU A 94 -17.80 17.74 -7.77
C LEU A 94 -19.13 17.53 -7.05
N GLN A 95 -19.86 16.51 -7.47
CA GLN A 95 -20.97 15.98 -6.69
C GLN A 95 -20.42 15.27 -5.44
N THR A 96 -21.22 15.22 -4.37
CA THR A 96 -20.82 14.55 -3.11
C THR A 96 -20.37 13.10 -3.33
N TRP A 97 -21.05 12.38 -4.22
CA TRP A 97 -20.70 10.98 -4.51
C TRP A 97 -19.35 10.85 -5.24
N GLU A 98 -18.94 11.84 -6.03
CA GLU A 98 -17.61 11.86 -6.66
C GLU A 98 -16.52 12.11 -5.61
N VAL A 99 -16.75 13.04 -4.67
CA VAL A 99 -15.84 13.28 -3.54
C VAL A 99 -15.63 12.01 -2.73
N VAL A 100 -16.70 11.27 -2.42
CA VAL A 100 -16.61 9.97 -1.74
C VAL A 100 -15.78 8.98 -2.56
N GLY A 101 -16.05 8.84 -3.86
CA GLY A 101 -15.32 7.93 -4.73
C GLY A 101 -13.83 8.26 -4.81
N LEU A 102 -13.50 9.52 -5.06
CA LEU A 102 -12.11 9.99 -5.11
C LEU A 102 -11.40 9.78 -3.77
N THR A 103 -12.08 10.06 -2.66
CA THR A 103 -11.53 9.84 -1.32
C THR A 103 -11.21 8.36 -1.11
N LEU A 104 -12.16 7.46 -1.38
CA LEU A 104 -11.93 6.01 -1.28
C LEU A 104 -10.80 5.53 -2.19
N SER A 105 -10.79 5.97 -3.45
CA SER A 105 -9.77 5.60 -4.43
C SER A 105 -8.37 6.06 -4.00
N THR A 106 -8.23 7.30 -3.51
CA THR A 106 -6.95 7.81 -3.02
C THR A 106 -6.55 7.17 -1.69
N SER A 107 -7.49 6.92 -0.77
CA SER A 107 -7.23 6.25 0.51
C SER A 107 -6.71 4.83 0.33
N ILE A 108 -7.17 4.09 -0.69
CA ILE A 108 -6.60 2.77 -1.03
C ILE A 108 -5.11 2.89 -1.34
N ILE A 109 -4.69 3.94 -2.03
CA ILE A 109 -3.26 4.18 -2.34
C ILE A 109 -2.48 4.62 -1.10
N VAL A 110 -3.06 5.47 -0.26
CA VAL A 110 -2.45 5.84 1.03
C VAL A 110 -2.21 4.60 1.90
N GLY A 111 -3.14 3.65 1.94
CA GLY A 111 -2.94 2.38 2.64
C GLY A 111 -1.93 1.46 1.94
N THR A 112 -2.21 1.07 0.70
CA THR A 112 -1.43 0.04 -0.02
C THR A 112 -0.01 0.49 -0.36
N ILE A 113 0.20 1.78 -0.66
CA ILE A 113 1.53 2.33 -0.95
C ILE A 113 2.07 3.06 0.26
N GLY A 114 1.31 3.99 0.83
CA GLY A 114 1.76 4.83 1.95
C GLY A 114 2.05 4.07 3.24
N ILE A 115 1.45 2.88 3.45
CA ILE A 115 1.75 2.01 4.59
C ILE A 115 2.56 0.78 4.18
N ASN A 116 2.15 -0.02 3.19
CA ASN A 116 2.87 -1.31 2.93
C ASN A 116 4.28 -1.11 2.34
N VAL A 117 4.46 -0.18 1.40
CA VAL A 117 5.81 0.10 0.87
C VAL A 117 6.66 0.80 1.93
N ALA A 118 6.03 1.64 2.75
CA ALA A 118 6.70 2.25 3.90
C ALA A 118 7.14 1.21 4.95
N HIS A 119 6.34 0.18 5.19
CA HIS A 119 6.68 -0.96 6.04
C HIS A 119 7.95 -1.65 5.52
N GLU A 120 7.98 -2.02 4.24
CA GLU A 120 9.15 -2.66 3.63
C GLU A 120 10.41 -1.79 3.72
N LEU A 121 10.31 -0.50 3.35
CA LEU A 121 11.43 0.44 3.45
C LEU A 121 11.85 0.69 4.91
N GLY A 122 10.91 0.59 5.84
CA GLY A 122 11.13 0.79 7.27
C GLY A 122 12.02 -0.29 7.90
N HIS A 123 11.92 -1.53 7.41
CA HIS A 123 12.77 -2.65 7.81
C HIS A 123 14.20 -2.58 7.25
N ARG A 124 14.42 -1.77 6.22
CA ARG A 124 15.73 -1.67 5.60
C ARG A 124 16.74 -0.99 6.53
N ARG A 125 18.02 -1.34 6.36
CA ARG A 125 19.11 -0.84 7.22
C ARG A 125 19.58 0.57 6.85
N LYS A 126 19.45 0.99 5.57
CA LYS A 126 19.98 2.29 5.14
C LYS A 126 19.08 3.40 5.67
N LYS A 127 19.70 4.45 6.22
CA LYS A 127 18.97 5.60 6.79
C LYS A 127 18.12 6.34 5.77
N PHE A 128 18.55 6.38 4.52
CA PHE A 128 17.77 6.95 3.41
C PHE A 128 16.44 6.21 3.22
N GLU A 129 16.46 4.88 3.15
CA GLU A 129 15.26 4.04 2.98
C GLU A 129 14.30 4.22 4.17
N GLN A 130 14.82 4.24 5.40
CA GLN A 130 14.02 4.53 6.61
C GLN A 130 13.43 5.94 6.61
N TRP A 131 14.11 6.92 6.01
CA TRP A 131 13.59 8.28 5.87
C TRP A 131 12.45 8.34 4.85
N LEU A 132 12.59 7.66 3.71
CA LEU A 132 11.51 7.50 2.74
C LEU A 132 10.27 6.84 3.37
N SER A 133 10.46 5.77 4.14
CA SER A 133 9.40 5.11 4.91
C SER A 133 8.61 6.10 5.77
N LYS A 134 9.31 6.90 6.60
CA LYS A 134 8.67 7.89 7.47
C LYS A 134 7.93 8.97 6.68
N LEU A 135 8.48 9.43 5.55
CA LEU A 135 7.77 10.36 4.67
C LEU A 135 6.47 9.76 4.13
N MET A 136 6.52 8.54 3.61
CA MET A 136 5.33 7.86 3.08
C MET A 136 4.24 7.73 4.16
N LEU A 137 4.60 7.37 5.38
CA LEU A 137 3.67 7.28 6.52
C LEU A 137 3.01 8.61 6.90
N THR A 138 3.61 9.76 6.57
CA THR A 138 2.96 11.07 6.83
C THR A 138 1.67 11.23 6.06
N THR A 139 1.54 10.61 4.88
CA THR A 139 0.32 10.68 4.07
C THR A 139 -0.87 9.99 4.73
N ALA A 140 -0.60 9.00 5.60
CA ALA A 140 -1.58 8.31 6.41
C ALA A 140 -1.72 8.90 7.83
N LEU A 141 -0.96 9.96 8.15
CA LEU A 141 -0.85 10.53 9.51
C LEU A 141 -0.43 9.49 10.57
N TYR A 142 0.29 8.44 10.15
CA TYR A 142 0.61 7.28 10.99
C TYR A 142 2.13 7.04 11.08
N THR A 143 2.91 8.09 11.38
CA THR A 143 4.38 7.99 11.43
C THR A 143 4.91 7.15 12.59
N HIS A 144 4.17 7.03 13.69
CA HIS A 144 4.55 6.22 14.85
C HIS A 144 4.56 4.71 14.54
N PHE A 145 3.87 4.27 13.47
CA PHE A 145 3.94 2.91 12.95
C PHE A 145 5.38 2.44 12.70
N PHE A 146 6.29 3.33 12.27
CA PHE A 146 7.70 2.99 12.07
C PHE A 146 8.38 2.49 13.35
N ILE A 147 7.97 3.00 14.51
CA ILE A 147 8.52 2.59 15.81
C ILE A 147 7.74 1.39 16.34
N GLU A 148 6.42 1.51 16.38
CA GLU A 148 5.50 0.49 16.89
C GLU A 148 5.71 -0.85 16.19
N HIS A 149 5.73 -0.86 14.85
CA HIS A 149 5.90 -2.08 14.09
C HIS A 149 7.28 -2.71 14.33
N ASN A 150 8.34 -1.95 14.09
CA ASN A 150 9.71 -2.47 14.06
C ASN A 150 10.27 -2.80 15.45
N ARG A 151 9.79 -2.13 16.50
CA ARG A 151 10.31 -2.28 17.88
C ARG A 151 9.27 -2.78 18.89
N GLY A 152 7.99 -2.81 18.51
CA GLY A 152 6.91 -3.38 19.29
C GLY A 152 6.46 -4.70 18.68
N HIS A 153 5.67 -4.64 17.60
CA HIS A 153 5.06 -5.82 16.97
C HIS A 153 6.09 -6.92 16.68
N HIS A 154 7.18 -6.64 15.96
CA HIS A 154 8.19 -7.67 15.66
C HIS A 154 8.87 -8.27 16.89
N VAL A 155 8.89 -7.56 18.02
CA VAL A 155 9.49 -8.04 19.27
C VAL A 155 8.51 -8.93 20.05
N TRP A 156 7.22 -8.59 20.02
CA TRP A 156 6.17 -9.22 20.82
C TRP A 156 5.13 -9.99 20.00
N VAL A 157 5.37 -10.20 18.71
CA VAL A 157 4.42 -10.81 17.77
C VAL A 157 3.89 -12.14 18.34
N ALA A 158 2.57 -12.31 18.24
CA ALA A 158 1.84 -13.45 18.78
C ALA A 158 1.96 -13.65 20.30
N THR A 159 2.19 -12.57 21.07
CA THR A 159 2.13 -12.58 22.55
C THR A 159 1.07 -11.58 23.04
N ASP A 160 0.67 -11.71 24.31
CA ASP A 160 -0.30 -10.81 24.96
C ASP A 160 0.14 -9.34 25.01
N LYS A 161 1.41 -9.05 24.73
CA LYS A 161 1.98 -7.69 24.68
C LYS A 161 1.85 -7.02 23.31
N ASP A 162 1.39 -7.74 22.28
CA ASP A 162 1.22 -7.21 20.94
C ASP A 162 -0.27 -7.04 20.60
N PRO A 163 -0.79 -5.79 20.64
CA PRO A 163 -2.19 -5.54 20.28
C PRO A 163 -2.47 -5.85 18.80
N ALA A 164 -1.45 -5.85 17.94
CA ALA A 164 -1.55 -6.12 16.50
C ALA A 164 -1.53 -7.62 16.15
N SER A 165 -1.52 -8.50 17.16
CA SER A 165 -1.75 -9.94 16.99
C SER A 165 -3.16 -10.32 17.43
N ALA A 166 -3.90 -11.02 16.58
CA ALA A 166 -5.26 -11.49 16.89
C ALA A 166 -5.23 -12.80 17.67
N PRO A 167 -5.92 -12.92 18.83
CA PRO A 167 -6.21 -14.20 19.45
C PRO A 167 -6.94 -15.16 18.50
N ALA A 168 -6.71 -16.44 18.69
CA ALA A 168 -7.40 -17.47 17.92
C ALA A 168 -8.93 -17.36 18.09
N GLY A 169 -9.64 -17.31 16.96
CA GLY A 169 -11.11 -17.20 16.95
C GLY A 169 -11.65 -15.77 17.07
N GLU A 170 -10.79 -14.75 17.21
CA GLU A 170 -11.21 -13.36 17.16
C GLU A 170 -11.72 -12.98 15.76
N SER A 171 -12.88 -12.33 15.68
CA SER A 171 -13.39 -11.82 14.40
C SER A 171 -12.57 -10.63 13.91
N LEU A 172 -12.46 -10.45 12.60
CA LEU A 172 -11.73 -9.34 11.99
C LEU A 172 -12.16 -7.97 12.56
N TYR A 173 -13.46 -7.75 12.75
CA TYR A 173 -13.97 -6.46 13.23
C TYR A 173 -13.62 -6.20 14.69
N HIS A 174 -13.63 -7.24 15.53
CA HIS A 174 -13.21 -7.11 16.92
C HIS A 174 -11.69 -6.86 17.02
N PHE A 175 -10.91 -7.63 16.25
CA PHE A 175 -9.46 -7.44 16.12
C PHE A 175 -9.13 -6.01 15.68
N TRP A 176 -9.79 -5.52 14.63
CA TRP A 176 -9.54 -4.19 14.09
C TRP A 176 -9.76 -3.09 15.12
N TRP A 177 -10.86 -3.17 15.89
CA TRP A 177 -11.12 -2.22 16.96
C TRP A 177 -10.06 -2.29 18.06
N ARG A 178 -9.82 -3.49 18.61
CA ARG A 178 -8.85 -3.73 19.69
C ARG A 178 -7.43 -3.32 19.29
N SER A 179 -7.00 -3.67 18.08
CA SER A 179 -5.66 -3.35 17.58
C SER A 179 -5.43 -1.83 17.46
N ILE A 180 -6.48 -1.05 17.19
CA ILE A 180 -6.37 0.42 17.08
C ILE A 180 -6.41 1.08 18.46
N THR A 181 -7.21 0.57 19.39
CA THR A 181 -7.34 1.17 20.72
C THR A 181 -6.23 0.78 21.69
N GLY A 182 -5.53 -0.33 21.41
CA GLY A 182 -4.71 -1.02 22.41
C GLY A 182 -5.56 -1.68 23.49
#